data_AF-A0A444K777-F1
#
_entry.id   AF-A0A444K777-F1
#
_cell.length_a   1.000
_cell.length_b   1.000
_cell.length_c   1.000
_cell.angle_alpha   90.00
_cell.angle_beta   90.00
_cell.angle_gamma   90.00
#
_symmetry.space_group_name_H-M   'P 1'
#
loop_
_entity.id
_entity.type
_entity.pdbx_description
1 polymer ?
#
loop_
_entity_poly.entity_id
_entity_poly.type
_entity_poly.pdbx_seq_one_letter_code
_entity_poly.pdbx_strand_id
1 'polypeptide(L)'
;GAAFGAALVAVLIFMFAPRSGVFVIVLTAAYGAFAYTLYSIAVAHANDHARAEDFVKVSGGLLLLYGFGTMIGPLLAAALMGSVRPEGLFLATALAHLSLAGYTLLRIRARAPVPIENRDAFKTQPADRAVTPEATRLDPRRKIETNS
;
A
#
# COMPACT_ATOMS: atom_id res chain seq x y z
N GLY A 1 -6.86 -2.50 -7.85
CA GLY A 1 -6.11 -2.11 -9.07
C GLY A 1 -4.68 -2.61 -9.03
N ALA A 2 -3.82 -1.96 -8.23
CA ALA A 2 -2.38 -2.26 -8.19
C ALA A 2 -2.03 -3.75 -7.96
N ALA A 3 -2.67 -4.42 -6.99
CA ALA A 3 -2.43 -5.85 -6.74
C ALA A 3 -2.74 -6.74 -7.97
N PHE A 4 -3.85 -6.48 -8.67
CA PHE A 4 -4.16 -7.19 -9.92
C PHE A 4 -3.15 -6.87 -11.03
N GLY A 5 -2.72 -5.61 -11.17
CA GLY A 5 -1.71 -5.21 -12.15
C GLY A 5 -0.37 -5.92 -11.92
N ALA A 6 0.11 -5.93 -10.67
CA ALA A 6 1.33 -6.65 -10.29
C ALA A 6 1.21 -8.16 -10.56
N ALA A 7 0.08 -8.78 -10.20
CA ALA A 7 -0.19 -10.19 -10.48
C ALA A 7 -0.19 -10.49 -11.98
N LEU A 8 -0.86 -9.67 -12.79
CA LEU A 8 -0.95 -9.84 -14.23
C LEU A 8 0.44 -9.77 -14.86
N VAL A 9 1.23 -8.74 -14.56
CA VAL A 9 2.58 -8.59 -15.11
C VAL A 9 3.49 -9.75 -14.67
N ALA A 10 3.41 -10.18 -13.40
CA ALA A 10 4.17 -11.31 -12.91
C ALA A 10 3.80 -12.63 -13.63
N VAL A 11 2.51 -12.88 -13.87
CA VAL A 11 2.06 -14.03 -14.67
C VAL A 11 2.57 -13.95 -16.11
N LEU A 12 2.55 -12.76 -16.73
CA LEU A 12 3.08 -12.57 -18.08
C LEU A 12 4.58 -12.87 -18.13
N ILE A 13 5.37 -12.41 -17.16
CA ILE A 13 6.81 -12.72 -17.07
C ILE A 13 7.02 -14.23 -16.94
N PHE A 14 6.25 -14.90 -16.06
CA PHE A 14 6.35 -16.34 -15.86
C PHE A 14 5.97 -17.16 -17.11
N MET A 15 4.92 -16.75 -17.82
CA MET A 15 4.42 -17.43 -19.02
C MET A 15 5.35 -17.25 -20.23
N PHE A 16 5.81 -16.02 -20.47
CA PHE A 16 6.60 -15.71 -21.66
C PHE A 16 8.11 -15.92 -21.47
N ALA A 17 8.59 -15.93 -20.22
CA ALA A 17 10.00 -16.14 -19.88
C ALA A 17 10.97 -15.34 -20.77
N PRO A 18 10.82 -14.00 -20.84
CA PRO A 18 11.54 -13.17 -21.81
C PRO A 18 13.05 -13.29 -21.62
N ARG A 19 13.77 -13.46 -22.73
CA ARG A 19 15.25 -13.55 -22.75
C ARG A 19 15.94 -12.31 -23.31
N SER A 20 15.19 -11.46 -24.02
CA SER A 20 15.70 -10.16 -24.47
C SER A 20 15.78 -9.19 -23.30
N GLY A 21 16.95 -8.58 -23.09
CA GLY A 21 17.20 -7.66 -21.98
C GLY A 21 16.23 -6.49 -21.95
N VAL A 22 15.83 -5.95 -23.11
CA VAL A 22 14.84 -4.86 -23.20
C VAL A 22 13.49 -5.30 -22.63
N PHE A 23 12.99 -6.47 -23.04
CA PHE A 23 11.72 -6.99 -22.55
C PHE A 23 11.76 -7.31 -21.05
N VAL A 24 12.88 -7.88 -20.57
CA VAL A 24 13.08 -8.12 -19.14
C VAL A 24 13.01 -6.81 -18.35
N ILE A 25 13.71 -5.76 -18.80
CA ILE A 25 13.70 -4.46 -18.13
C ILE A 25 12.30 -3.85 -18.14
N VAL A 26 11.61 -3.82 -19.28
CA VAL A 26 10.28 -3.21 -19.39
C VAL A 26 9.26 -3.93 -18.51
N LEU A 27 9.23 -5.26 -18.53
CA LEU A 27 8.28 -6.03 -17.75
C LEU A 27 8.60 -5.98 -16.24
N THR A 28 9.87 -6.04 -15.85
CA THR A 28 10.24 -5.91 -14.42
C THR A 28 10.02 -4.49 -13.90
N ALA A 29 10.22 -3.46 -14.71
CA ALA A 29 9.86 -2.08 -14.37
C ALA A 29 8.34 -1.92 -14.19
N ALA A 30 7.53 -2.47 -15.11
CA ALA A 30 6.08 -2.46 -14.98
C ALA A 30 5.60 -3.21 -13.73
N TYR A 31 6.18 -4.39 -13.44
CA TYR A 31 5.91 -5.13 -12.22
C TYR A 31 6.26 -4.31 -10.97
N GLY A 32 7.45 -3.71 -10.94
CA GLY A 32 7.91 -2.85 -9.85
C GLY A 32 6.99 -1.67 -9.61
N ALA A 33 6.52 -0.99 -10.67
CA ALA A 33 5.62 0.14 -10.57
C ALA A 33 4.33 -0.23 -9.80
N PHE A 34 3.71 -1.36 -10.10
CA PHE A 34 2.52 -1.82 -9.39
C PHE A 34 2.83 -2.33 -7.98
N ALA A 35 3.90 -3.12 -7.81
CA ALA A 35 4.27 -3.73 -6.53
C ALA A 35 4.67 -2.67 -5.48
N TYR A 36 5.49 -1.67 -5.85
CA TYR A 36 5.90 -0.61 -4.93
C TYR A 36 4.76 0.36 -4.61
N THR A 37 3.86 0.62 -5.57
CA THR A 37 2.64 1.41 -5.30
C THR A 37 1.78 0.75 -4.21
N LEU A 38 1.69 -0.58 -4.22
CA LEU A 38 0.91 -1.33 -3.23
C LEU A 38 1.44 -1.15 -1.81
N TYR A 39 2.77 -1.08 -1.63
CA TYR A 39 3.38 -0.79 -0.34
C TYR A 39 2.94 0.57 0.21
N SER A 40 3.06 1.64 -0.58
CA SER A 40 2.65 2.98 -0.18
C SER A 40 1.16 3.06 0.18
N ILE A 41 0.30 2.41 -0.61
CA ILE A 41 -1.14 2.34 -0.33
C ILE A 41 -1.41 1.57 0.97
N ALA A 42 -0.75 0.44 1.18
CA ALA A 42 -0.95 -0.38 2.37
C ALA A 42 -0.53 0.36 3.64
N VAL A 43 0.62 1.02 3.62
CA VAL A 43 1.12 1.83 4.75
C VAL A 43 0.19 3.00 5.03
N ALA A 44 -0.21 3.76 4.00
CA ALA A 44 -1.16 4.87 4.17
C ALA A 44 -2.48 4.37 4.78
N HIS A 45 -3.06 3.29 4.23
CA HIS A 45 -4.28 2.71 4.76
C HIS A 45 -4.12 2.21 6.21
N ALA A 46 -2.99 1.58 6.57
CA ALA A 46 -2.76 1.13 7.94
C ALA A 46 -2.64 2.32 8.91
N ASN A 47 -1.92 3.37 8.51
CA ASN A 47 -1.74 4.58 9.31
C ASN A 47 -3.06 5.34 9.50
N ASP A 48 -3.85 5.51 8.44
CA ASP A 48 -5.14 6.21 8.51
C ASP A 48 -6.18 5.50 9.41
N HIS A 49 -6.01 4.19 9.63
CA HIS A 49 -6.91 3.38 10.46
C HIS A 49 -6.37 3.12 11.88
N ALA A 50 -5.12 3.50 12.18
CA ALA A 50 -4.54 3.31 13.50
C ALA A 50 -5.02 4.43 14.45
N ARG A 51 -5.78 4.08 15.50
CA ARG A 51 -6.05 5.01 16.60
C ARG A 51 -4.75 5.27 17.36
N ALA A 52 -4.53 6.49 17.84
CA ALA A 52 -3.27 6.88 18.49
C ALA A 52 -2.88 5.96 19.67
N GLU A 53 -3.88 5.53 20.43
CA GLU A 53 -3.73 4.60 21.57
C GLU A 53 -3.40 3.15 21.17
N ASP A 54 -3.66 2.74 19.92
CA ASP A 54 -3.43 1.38 19.43
C ASP A 54 -2.22 1.27 18.49
N PHE A 55 -1.56 2.39 18.18
CA PHE A 55 -0.51 2.48 17.15
C PHE A 55 0.65 1.50 17.37
N VAL A 56 1.12 1.36 18.61
CA VAL A 56 2.23 0.44 18.96
C VAL A 56 1.83 -1.02 18.71
N LYS A 57 0.60 -1.40 19.09
CA LYS A 57 0.09 -2.76 18.91
C LYS A 57 -0.12 -3.09 17.42
N VAL A 58 -0.68 -2.16 16.66
CA VAL A 58 -0.89 -2.30 15.21
C VAL A 58 0.46 -2.38 14.49
N SER A 59 1.41 -1.49 14.80
CA SER A 59 2.74 -1.48 14.20
C SER A 59 3.53 -2.74 14.53
N GLY A 60 3.44 -3.25 15.76
CA GLY A 60 4.02 -4.53 16.15
C GLY A 60 3.43 -5.70 15.36
N GLY A 61 2.11 -5.73 15.17
CA GLY A 61 1.44 -6.73 14.33
C GLY A 61 1.86 -6.68 12.85
N LEU A 62 2.00 -5.47 12.29
CA LEU A 62 2.50 -5.27 10.92
C LEU A 62 3.96 -5.74 10.77
N LEU A 63 4.82 -5.44 11.75
CA LEU A 63 6.21 -5.88 11.75
C LEU A 63 6.34 -7.41 11.84
N LEU A 64 5.52 -8.05 12.69
CA LEU A 64 5.46 -9.51 12.77
C LEU A 64 5.01 -10.12 11.45
N LEU A 65 3.94 -9.59 10.85
CA LEU A 65 3.46 -10.07 9.55
C LEU A 65 4.51 -9.88 8.45
N TYR A 66 5.20 -8.74 8.45
CA TYR A 66 6.31 -8.48 7.55
C TYR A 66 7.43 -9.52 7.73
N GLY A 67 7.81 -9.82 8.97
CA GLY A 67 8.81 -10.86 9.29
C GLY A 67 8.42 -12.25 8.79
N PHE A 68 7.15 -12.65 8.95
CA PHE A 68 6.66 -13.90 8.36
C PHE A 68 6.73 -13.88 6.84
N GLY A 69 6.32 -12.77 6.22
CA GLY A 69 6.36 -12.61 4.76
C GLY A 69 7.78 -12.67 4.19
N THR A 70 8.74 -12.01 4.83
CA THR A 70 10.15 -12.02 4.39
C THR A 70 10.86 -13.34 4.64
N MET A 71 10.34 -14.17 5.55
CA MET A 71 10.83 -15.54 5.76
C MET A 71 10.20 -16.52 4.76
N ILE A 72 8.88 -16.53 4.63
CA ILE A 72 8.15 -17.48 3.78
C ILE A 72 8.34 -17.17 2.29
N GLY A 73 8.41 -15.89 1.92
CA GLY A 73 8.51 -15.43 0.53
C GLY A 73 9.71 -16.03 -0.23
N PRO A 74 10.95 -15.84 0.24
CA PRO A 74 12.13 -16.44 -0.38
C PRO A 74 12.13 -17.95 -0.39
N LEU A 75 11.59 -18.61 0.65
CA LEU A 75 11.48 -20.08 0.69
C LEU A 75 10.54 -20.59 -0.40
N LEU A 76 9.36 -19.97 -0.55
CA LEU A 76 8.40 -20.31 -1.59
C LEU A 76 8.96 -20.00 -2.99
N ALA A 77 9.61 -18.84 -3.15
CA ALA A 77 10.24 -18.46 -4.41
C ALA A 77 11.36 -19.45 -4.80
N ALA A 78 12.26 -19.80 -3.87
CA ALA A 78 13.32 -20.77 -4.10
C ALA A 78 12.76 -22.16 -4.46
N ALA A 79 11.72 -22.62 -3.75
CA ALA A 79 11.06 -23.88 -4.05
C ALA A 79 10.46 -23.89 -5.46
N LEU A 80 9.76 -22.82 -5.87
CA LEU A 80 9.21 -22.70 -7.22
C LEU A 80 10.29 -22.55 -8.30
N MET A 81 11.36 -21.83 -8.01
CA MET A 81 12.51 -21.70 -8.91
C MET A 81 13.19 -23.06 -9.15
N GLY A 82 13.33 -23.88 -8.11
CA GLY A 82 13.94 -25.20 -8.19
C GLY A 82 13.05 -26.29 -8.79
N SER A 83 11.75 -26.26 -8.52
CA SER A 83 10.80 -27.31 -8.96
C SER A 83 10.12 -27.03 -10.30
N VAL A 84 9.97 -25.76 -10.68
CA VAL A 84 9.24 -25.36 -11.90
C VAL A 84 10.18 -24.84 -12.98
N ARG A 85 10.87 -23.72 -12.72
CA ARG A 85 11.86 -23.04 -13.59
C ARG A 85 12.32 -21.73 -12.92
N PRO A 86 13.44 -21.09 -13.34
CA PRO A 86 13.94 -19.85 -12.74
C PRO A 86 12.92 -18.71 -12.65
N GLU A 87 12.00 -18.61 -13.60
CA GLU A 87 10.94 -17.60 -13.62
C GLU A 87 9.86 -17.83 -12.54
N GLY A 88 9.91 -18.97 -11.82
CA GLY A 88 9.03 -19.32 -10.71
C GLY A 88 9.03 -18.32 -9.55
N LEU A 89 10.05 -17.45 -9.47
CA LEU A 89 10.04 -16.27 -8.60
C LEU A 89 8.79 -15.40 -8.82
N PHE A 90 8.46 -15.11 -10.08
CA PHE A 90 7.30 -14.28 -10.43
C PHE A 90 5.98 -15.02 -10.21
N LEU A 91 5.97 -16.35 -10.30
CA LEU A 91 4.79 -17.13 -9.90
C LEU A 91 4.52 -17.01 -8.40
N ALA A 92 5.55 -17.08 -7.56
CA ALA A 92 5.42 -16.86 -6.11
C ALA A 92 4.80 -15.49 -5.80
N THR A 93 5.29 -14.43 -6.45
CA THR A 93 4.76 -13.09 -6.23
C THR A 93 3.36 -12.91 -6.81
N ALA A 94 3.04 -13.53 -7.95
CA ALA A 94 1.69 -13.53 -8.51
C ALA A 94 0.67 -14.14 -7.54
N LEU A 95 0.98 -15.29 -6.92
CA LEU A 95 0.12 -15.93 -5.93
C LEU A 95 -0.15 -15.02 -4.72
N ALA A 96 0.87 -14.34 -4.20
CA ALA A 96 0.72 -13.40 -3.10
C ALA A 96 -0.19 -12.21 -3.48
N HIS A 97 0.04 -11.60 -4.64
CA HIS A 97 -0.77 -10.47 -5.12
C HIS A 97 -2.21 -10.87 -5.43
N LEU A 98 -2.44 -12.06 -6.02
CA LEU A 98 -3.79 -12.60 -6.24
C LEU A 98 -4.51 -12.89 -4.92
N SER A 99 -3.81 -13.40 -3.91
CA SER A 99 -4.38 -13.64 -2.58
C SER A 99 -4.83 -12.33 -1.93
N LEU A 100 -4.01 -11.28 -2.02
CA LEU A 100 -4.37 -9.95 -1.54
C LEU A 100 -5.54 -9.34 -2.35
N ALA A 101 -5.50 -9.46 -3.67
CA ALA A 101 -6.57 -8.98 -4.55
C ALA A 101 -7.91 -9.70 -4.26
N GLY A 102 -7.87 -11.00 -4.04
CA GLY A 102 -9.02 -11.80 -3.62
C GLY A 102 -9.56 -11.38 -2.26
N TYR A 103 -8.68 -11.27 -1.25
CA TYR A 103 -9.07 -10.82 0.08
C TYR A 103 -9.69 -9.41 0.07
N THR A 104 -9.09 -8.48 -0.66
CA THR A 104 -9.63 -7.12 -0.79
C THR A 104 -10.99 -7.10 -1.48
N LEU A 105 -11.19 -7.91 -2.53
CA LEU A 105 -12.48 -8.04 -3.19
C LEU A 105 -13.55 -8.65 -2.26
N LEU A 106 -13.20 -9.69 -1.51
CA LEU A 106 -14.09 -10.29 -0.51
C LEU A 106 -14.47 -9.28 0.57
N ARG A 107 -13.49 -8.53 1.10
CA ARG A 107 -13.70 -7.50 2.12
C ARG A 107 -14.61 -6.38 1.64
N ILE A 108 -14.43 -5.92 0.39
CA ILE A 108 -15.28 -4.89 -0.21
C ILE A 108 -16.71 -5.40 -0.37
N ARG A 109 -16.89 -6.64 -0.84
CA ARG A 109 -18.23 -7.24 -1.02
C ARG A 109 -18.97 -7.50 0.29
N ALA A 110 -18.25 -7.85 1.36
CA ALA A 110 -18.83 -8.12 2.67
C ALA A 110 -19.22 -6.84 3.44
N ARG A 111 -18.71 -5.67 3.05
CA ARG A 111 -19.06 -4.39 3.69
C ARG A 111 -20.34 -3.84 3.07
N ALA A 112 -21.42 -3.76 3.87
CA ALA A 112 -22.64 -3.10 3.44
C ALA A 112 -22.34 -1.64 3.03
N PRO A 113 -22.91 -1.14 1.93
CA PRO A 113 -22.79 0.27 1.56
C PRO A 113 -23.27 1.14 2.72
N VAL A 114 -22.53 2.20 3.06
CA VAL A 114 -22.97 3.17 4.07
C VAL A 114 -24.32 3.74 3.58
N PRO A 115 -25.42 3.61 4.36
CA PRO A 115 -26.71 4.18 3.99
C PRO A 115 -26.56 5.66 3.65
N ILE A 116 -27.29 6.13 2.63
CA ILE A 116 -27.17 7.49 2.09
C ILE A 116 -27.38 8.55 3.19
N GLU A 117 -28.21 8.25 4.21
CA GLU A 117 -28.44 9.12 5.37
C GLU A 117 -27.24 9.31 6.31
N ASN A 118 -26.27 8.39 6.29
CA ASN A 118 -25.01 8.49 7.06
C ASN A 118 -23.83 8.97 6.20
N ARG A 119 -24.07 9.39 4.94
CA ARG A 119 -23.07 10.12 4.18
C ARG A 119 -23.07 11.56 4.69
N ASP A 120 -22.03 11.93 5.44
CA ASP A 120 -21.78 13.34 5.76
C ASP A 120 -21.87 14.14 4.47
N ALA A 121 -22.77 15.13 4.44
CA ALA A 121 -22.86 16.08 3.33
C ALA A 121 -21.45 16.62 3.09
N PHE A 122 -21.00 16.60 1.83
CA PHE A 122 -19.67 17.04 1.45
C PHE A 122 -19.47 18.49 1.88
N LYS A 123 -18.94 18.69 3.09
CA LYS A 123 -18.55 20.00 3.57
C LYS A 123 -17.26 20.29 2.84
N THR A 124 -17.31 21.18 1.87
CA THR A 124 -16.11 21.88 1.42
C THR A 124 -15.55 22.54 2.69
N GLN A 125 -14.58 21.91 3.35
CA GLN A 125 -13.73 22.68 4.22
C GLN A 125 -13.13 23.73 3.29
N PRO A 126 -13.37 25.03 3.55
CA PRO A 126 -12.52 26.03 2.93
C PRO A 126 -11.10 25.55 3.21
N ALA A 127 -10.25 25.53 2.19
CA ALA A 127 -8.83 25.53 2.47
C ALA A 127 -8.56 26.87 3.17
N ASP A 128 -8.88 26.96 4.46
CA ASP A 128 -8.24 27.90 5.35
C ASP A 128 -6.79 27.51 5.22
N ARG A 129 -6.10 28.27 4.36
CA ARG A 129 -4.67 28.21 4.13
C ARG A 129 -4.06 27.77 5.43
N ALA A 130 -3.35 26.64 5.45
CA ALA A 130 -2.70 26.15 6.65
C ALA A 130 -1.84 27.27 7.24
N VAL A 131 -2.43 28.05 8.15
CA VAL A 131 -1.74 29.06 8.93
C VAL A 131 -1.04 28.20 9.95
N THR A 132 0.23 27.90 9.66
CA THR A 132 1.07 27.17 10.60
C THR A 132 1.02 27.92 11.94
N PRO A 133 1.11 27.22 13.09
CA PRO A 133 1.11 27.86 14.40
C PRO A 133 2.13 29.02 14.50
N GLU A 134 3.21 28.94 13.72
CA GLU A 134 4.24 29.97 13.58
C GLU A 134 3.81 31.20 12.76
N ALA A 135 2.96 31.04 11.75
CA ALA A 135 2.37 32.17 11.02
C ALA A 135 1.44 33.01 11.91
N THR A 136 0.77 32.39 12.88
CA THR A 136 -0.02 33.08 13.92
C THR A 136 0.86 33.79 14.96
N ARG A 137 2.12 33.35 15.14
CA ARG A 137 3.09 33.99 16.04
C ARG A 137 3.76 35.21 15.42
N LEU A 138 3.93 35.22 14.10
CA LEU A 138 4.56 36.30 13.35
C LEU A 138 3.56 37.37 12.86
N ASP A 139 2.29 37.29 13.24
CA ASP A 139 1.30 38.30 12.86
C ASP A 139 1.62 39.66 13.50
N PRO A 140 2.01 40.67 12.70
CA PRO A 140 2.40 41.99 13.21
C PRO A 140 1.21 42.78 13.80
N ARG A 141 -0.02 42.27 13.71
CA ARG A 141 -1.22 42.88 14.31
C ARG A 141 -1.48 42.40 15.73
N ARG A 142 -0.73 41.42 16.24
CA ARG A 142 -0.88 40.92 17.60
C ARG A 142 -0.30 41.92 18.59
N LYS A 143 -1.16 42.54 19.41
CA LYS A 143 -0.72 43.39 20.51
C LYS A 143 0.09 42.54 21.49
N ILE A 144 1.35 42.92 21.70
CA ILE A 144 2.21 42.33 22.74
C ILE A 144 1.56 42.71 24.07
N GLU A 145 1.02 41.75 24.80
CA GLU A 145 0.62 41.96 26.20
C GLU A 145 1.89 42.17 27.02
N THR A 146 2.27 43.43 27.18
CA THR A 146 3.28 43.84 28.16
C THR A 146 2.68 43.65 29.53
N ASN A 147 3.06 42.55 30.19
CA ASN A 147 2.65 42.22 31.55
C ASN A 147 3.34 43.21 32.52
N SER A 148 2.56 44.11 33.11
CA SER A 148 2.95 44.99 34.22
C SER A 148 2.67 44.33 35.56
#